data_AF-A0A120G828-F1
#
_entry.id   AF-A0A120G828-F1
#
_cell.length_a   1.000
_cell.length_b   1.000
_cell.length_c   1.000
_cell.angle_alpha   90.00
_cell.angle_beta   90.00
_cell.angle_gamma   90.00
#
_symmetry.space_group_name_H-M   'P 1'
#
loop_
_entity.id
_entity.type
_entity.pdbx_description
1 polymer ?
#
loop_
_entity_poly.entity_id
_entity_poly.type
_entity_poly.pdbx_seq_one_letter_code
_entity_poly.pdbx_strand_id
1 'polypeptide(L)'
;MAQDKVSIRISKEDMQKFNELASSLSMTKTAVIKKIVNDGFGQTIEITNDDLLASFSKIEKMLESIGNNVNQMARKVNAGGRFTEQDSKTLEQVSDRFEKLYDFVATKTKKAVIKKRGSK
;
A
#
# COMPACT_ATOMS: atom_id res chain seq x y z
N MET A 1 8.11 30.66 14.80
CA MET A 1 8.74 29.38 15.18
C MET A 1 10.22 29.49 14.88
N ALA A 2 11.10 29.19 15.85
CA ALA A 2 12.54 29.20 15.60
C ALA A 2 12.89 28.18 14.51
N GLN A 3 13.75 28.55 13.56
CA GLN A 3 14.22 27.68 12.49
C GLN A 3 15.74 27.51 12.63
N ASP A 4 16.17 26.27 12.85
CA ASP A 4 17.58 25.92 12.86
C ASP A 4 18.07 25.62 11.43
N LYS A 5 19.25 26.13 11.09
CA LYS A 5 19.88 25.91 9.77
C LYS A 5 20.95 24.84 9.88
N VAL A 6 20.82 23.79 9.06
CA VAL A 6 21.84 22.76 8.88
C VAL A 6 22.51 22.94 7.52
N SER A 7 23.85 22.91 7.46
CA SER A 7 24.62 22.93 6.22
C SER A 7 25.43 21.65 6.08
N ILE A 8 25.31 20.99 4.94
CA ILE A 8 25.96 19.71 4.66
C ILE A 8 26.87 19.89 3.45
N ARG A 9 28.14 19.50 3.58
CA ARG A 9 29.08 19.42 2.46
C ARG A 9 28.94 18.05 1.81
N ILE A 10 28.68 18.02 0.51
CA ILE A 10 28.51 16.77 -0.25
C ILE A 10 29.28 16.84 -1.57
N SER A 11 29.65 15.68 -2.11
CA SER A 11 30.31 15.58 -3.41
C SER A 11 29.36 15.97 -4.55
N LYS A 12 29.90 16.32 -5.72
CA LYS A 12 29.06 16.64 -6.89
C LYS A 12 28.21 15.43 -7.33
N GLU A 13 28.78 14.22 -7.25
CA GLU A 13 28.10 12.96 -7.60
C GLU A 13 26.95 12.66 -6.63
N ASP A 14 27.16 12.82 -5.33
CA ASP A 14 26.09 12.59 -4.34
C ASP A 14 24.99 13.66 -4.43
N MET A 15 25.34 14.88 -4.85
CA MET A 15 24.36 15.93 -5.13
C MET A 15 23.49 15.61 -6.34
N GLN A 16 24.05 14.97 -7.37
CA GLN A 16 23.27 14.49 -8.51
C GLN A 16 22.28 13.40 -8.07
N LYS A 17 22.74 12.37 -7.35
CA LYS A 17 21.85 11.33 -6.79
C LYS A 17 20.74 11.92 -5.93
N PHE A 18 21.05 12.93 -5.12
CA PHE A 18 20.07 13.60 -4.29
C PHE A 18 19.05 14.43 -5.09
N ASN A 19 19.47 15.06 -6.18
CA ASN A 19 18.56 15.75 -7.10
C ASN A 19 17.66 14.78 -7.87
N GLU A 20 18.21 13.64 -8.29
CA GLU A 20 17.44 12.57 -8.94
C GLU A 20 16.37 12.00 -8.01
N LEU A 21 16.74 11.72 -6.76
CA LEU A 21 15.80 11.27 -5.72
C LEU A 21 14.71 12.30 -5.43
N ALA A 22 15.07 13.59 -5.36
CA ALA A 22 14.09 14.65 -5.16
C ALA A 22 13.12 14.76 -6.35
N SER A 23 13.63 14.60 -7.57
CA SER A 23 12.84 14.65 -8.81
C SER A 23 11.90 13.45 -8.95
N SER A 24 12.39 12.23 -8.67
CA SER A 24 11.57 11.02 -8.73
C SER A 24 10.42 11.03 -7.73
N LEU A 25 10.63 11.63 -6.56
CA LEU A 25 9.60 11.80 -5.54
C LEU A 25 8.72 13.04 -5.75
N SER A 26 9.00 13.88 -6.75
CA SER A 26 8.32 15.18 -6.95
C SER A 26 8.35 16.07 -5.70
N MET A 27 9.47 16.04 -4.96
CA MET A 27 9.64 16.76 -3.70
C MET A 27 10.83 17.71 -3.77
N THR A 28 10.79 18.80 -2.99
CA THR A 28 11.97 19.64 -2.80
C THR A 28 13.00 18.92 -1.92
N LYS A 29 14.29 19.21 -2.12
CA LYS A 29 15.39 18.66 -1.31
C LYS A 29 15.14 18.79 0.20
N THR A 30 14.67 19.95 0.64
CA THR A 30 14.32 20.19 2.04
C THR A 30 13.17 19.31 2.52
N ALA A 31 12.16 19.09 1.67
CA ALA A 31 11.05 18.21 2.00
C ALA A 31 11.50 16.74 2.09
N VAL A 32 12.44 16.29 1.24
CA VAL A 32 13.06 14.95 1.32
C VAL A 32 13.79 14.78 2.67
N ILE A 33 14.61 15.75 3.08
CA ILE A 33 15.31 15.68 4.37
C ILE A 33 14.33 15.69 5.55
N LYS A 34 13.33 16.58 5.54
CA LYS A 34 12.29 16.61 6.58
C LYS A 34 11.55 15.27 6.68
N LYS A 35 11.24 14.66 5.53
CA LYS A 35 10.60 13.36 5.45
C LYS A 35 11.48 12.26 6.04
N ILE A 36 12.77 12.22 5.70
CA ILE A 36 13.74 11.28 6.28
C ILE A 36 13.87 11.46 7.80
N VAL A 37 13.89 12.70 8.29
CA VAL A 37 14.01 13.02 9.72
C VAL A 37 12.74 12.59 10.48
N ASN A 38 11.56 12.85 9.93
CA ASN A 38 10.29 12.53 10.58
C ASN A 38 9.91 11.04 10.47
N ASP A 39 10.10 10.44 9.30
CA ASP A 39 9.65 9.08 9.02
C ASP A 39 10.74 8.04 9.36
N GLY A 40 12.00 8.49 9.46
CA GLY A 40 13.20 7.67 9.63
C GLY A 40 13.64 7.01 8.32
N PHE A 41 14.89 6.54 8.26
CA PHE A 41 15.46 5.82 7.11
C PHE A 41 14.73 4.49 6.75
N GLY A 42 13.78 4.04 7.56
CA GLY A 42 13.08 2.75 7.40
C GLY A 42 11.64 2.85 6.89
N GLN A 43 11.10 4.06 6.65
CA GLN A 43 9.73 4.24 6.15
C GLN A 43 9.66 4.76 4.71
N THR A 44 10.79 5.15 4.13
CA THR A 44 10.92 5.34 2.68
C THR A 44 11.03 3.97 2.01
N ILE A 45 10.05 3.09 2.22
CA ILE A 45 9.88 1.91 1.37
C ILE A 45 9.36 2.47 0.06
N GLU A 46 10.28 2.61 -0.88
CA GLU A 46 10.04 2.68 -2.31
C GLU A 46 8.70 2.04 -2.71
N ILE A 47 7.84 2.83 -3.36
CA ILE A 47 6.65 2.34 -4.08
C ILE A 47 7.06 1.46 -5.30
N THR A 48 8.36 1.15 -5.46
CA THR A 48 8.94 0.19 -6.41
C THR A 48 9.21 -1.19 -5.79
N ASN A 49 8.60 -1.54 -4.65
CA ASN A 49 8.61 -2.91 -4.19
C ASN A 49 7.62 -3.74 -5.04
N ASP A 50 8.14 -4.53 -5.98
CA ASP A 50 7.35 -5.38 -6.89
C ASP A 50 6.38 -6.32 -6.13
N ASP A 51 6.76 -6.81 -4.95
CA ASP A 51 5.88 -7.64 -4.13
C ASP A 51 4.71 -6.84 -3.56
N LEU A 52 4.92 -5.56 -3.24
CA LEU A 52 3.87 -4.66 -2.76
C LEU A 52 2.92 -4.28 -3.91
N LEU A 53 3.45 -3.98 -5.09
CA LEU A 53 2.65 -3.72 -6.29
C LEU A 53 1.83 -4.95 -6.71
N ALA A 54 2.43 -6.14 -6.69
CA ALA A 54 1.74 -7.40 -6.93
C ALA A 54 0.66 -7.67 -5.85
N SER A 55 0.92 -7.26 -4.60
CA SER A 55 -0.05 -7.34 -3.52
C SER A 55 -1.25 -6.41 -3.75
N PHE A 56 -1.03 -5.18 -4.20
CA PHE A 56 -2.11 -4.26 -4.56
C PHE A 56 -2.94 -4.76 -5.75
N SER A 57 -2.29 -5.28 -6.80
CA SER A 57 -3.01 -5.86 -7.95
C SER A 57 -3.86 -7.08 -7.55
N LYS A 58 -3.39 -7.89 -6.60
CA LYS A 58 -4.20 -9.00 -6.05
C LYS A 58 -5.42 -8.49 -5.28
N ILE A 59 -5.26 -7.43 -4.47
CA ILE A 59 -6.37 -6.79 -3.73
C ILE A 59 -7.41 -6.25 -4.71
N GLU A 60 -7.01 -5.54 -5.75
CA GLU A 60 -7.92 -5.00 -6.78
C GLU A 60 -8.75 -6.10 -7.43
N LYS A 61 -8.12 -7.20 -7.86
CA LYS A 61 -8.83 -8.35 -8.46
C LYS A 61 -9.81 -9.02 -7.50
N MET A 62 -9.46 -9.12 -6.22
CA MET A 62 -10.36 -9.69 -5.21
C MET A 62 -11.60 -8.78 -5.01
N LEU A 63 -11.39 -7.47 -4.92
CA LEU A 63 -12.47 -6.48 -4.79
C LEU A 63 -13.39 -6.46 -6.02
N GLU A 64 -12.81 -6.48 -7.23
CA GLU A 64 -13.58 -6.54 -8.47
C GLU A 64 -14.49 -7.78 -8.51
N SER A 65 -13.96 -8.94 -8.15
CA SER A 65 -14.76 -10.16 -8.17
C SER A 65 -15.81 -10.21 -7.08
N ILE A 66 -15.56 -9.64 -5.89
CA ILE A 66 -16.57 -9.44 -4.85
C ILE A 66 -17.69 -8.53 -5.39
N GLY A 67 -17.32 -7.38 -5.97
CA GLY A 67 -18.27 -6.41 -6.53
C GLY A 67 -19.14 -7.02 -7.62
N ASN A 68 -18.55 -7.81 -8.52
CA ASN A 68 -19.28 -8.51 -9.58
C ASN A 68 -20.29 -9.53 -9.03
N ASN A 69 -19.92 -10.29 -7.99
CA ASN A 69 -20.83 -11.26 -7.37
C ASN A 69 -21.99 -10.55 -6.65
N VAL A 70 -21.70 -9.50 -5.88
CA VAL A 70 -22.72 -8.69 -5.19
C VAL A 70 -23.66 -8.01 -6.19
N ASN A 71 -23.13 -7.44 -7.27
CA ASN A 71 -23.92 -6.79 -8.31
C ASN A 71 -24.84 -7.78 -9.05
N GLN A 72 -24.38 -9.00 -9.32
CA GLN A 72 -25.21 -10.06 -9.91
C GLN A 72 -26.38 -10.43 -9.00
N MET A 73 -26.14 -10.59 -7.70
CA MET A 73 -27.19 -10.87 -6.72
C MET A 73 -28.18 -9.69 -6.61
N ALA A 74 -27.68 -8.45 -6.55
CA ALA A 74 -28.52 -7.26 -6.49
C ALA A 74 -29.47 -7.16 -7.71
N ARG A 75 -28.96 -7.41 -8.92
CA ARG A 75 -29.77 -7.44 -10.14
C ARG A 75 -30.83 -8.54 -10.11
N LYS A 76 -30.47 -9.74 -9.63
CA LYS A 76 -31.40 -10.87 -9.52
C LYS A 76 -32.54 -10.60 -8.54
N VAL A 77 -32.21 -10.02 -7.38
CA VAL A 77 -33.21 -9.61 -6.38
C VAL A 77 -34.10 -8.49 -6.92
N ASN A 78 -33.52 -7.48 -7.56
CA ASN A 78 -34.27 -6.36 -8.15
C ASN A 78 -35.20 -6.82 -9.29
N ALA A 79 -34.88 -7.91 -9.98
CA ALA A 79 -35.73 -8.52 -11.00
C ALA A 79 -36.86 -9.40 -10.41
N GLY A 80 -37.02 -9.45 -9.08
CA GLY A 80 -38.01 -10.30 -8.41
C GLY A 80 -37.63 -11.78 -8.38
N GLY A 81 -36.37 -12.12 -8.69
CA GLY A 81 -35.86 -13.48 -8.67
C GLY A 81 -35.85 -14.08 -7.27
N ARG A 82 -36.25 -15.35 -7.16
CA ARG A 82 -36.11 -16.10 -5.91
C ARG A 82 -34.64 -16.37 -5.60
N PHE A 83 -34.30 -16.25 -4.32
CA PHE A 83 -32.99 -16.64 -3.81
C PHE A 83 -32.83 -18.15 -3.92
N THR A 84 -31.85 -18.61 -4.71
CA THR A 84 -31.57 -20.02 -4.93
C THR A 84 -30.40 -20.49 -4.08
N GLU A 85 -30.24 -21.81 -3.94
CA GLU A 85 -29.10 -22.42 -3.25
C GLU A 85 -27.74 -21.98 -3.85
N GLN A 86 -27.73 -21.66 -5.15
CA GLN A 86 -26.57 -21.12 -5.84
C GLN A 86 -26.24 -19.68 -5.42
N ASP A 87 -27.25 -18.87 -5.04
CA ASP A 87 -27.02 -17.52 -4.50
C ASP A 87 -26.44 -17.61 -3.08
N SER A 88 -26.90 -18.56 -2.27
CA SER A 88 -26.32 -18.85 -0.95
C SER A 88 -24.84 -19.26 -1.06
N LYS A 89 -24.50 -20.15 -2.00
CA LYS A 89 -23.09 -20.49 -2.30
C LYS A 89 -22.29 -19.29 -2.78
N THR A 90 -22.91 -18.38 -3.53
CA THR A 90 -22.26 -17.16 -3.99
C THR A 90 -21.97 -16.21 -2.82
N LEU A 91 -22.89 -16.10 -1.86
CA LEU A 91 -22.67 -15.35 -0.61
C LEU A 91 -21.55 -15.95 0.25
N GLU A 92 -21.52 -17.27 0.40
CA GLU A 92 -20.44 -17.96 1.11
C GLU A 92 -19.08 -17.66 0.45
N GLN A 93 -19.00 -17.73 -0.88
CA GLN A 93 -17.79 -17.38 -1.62
C GLN A 93 -17.39 -15.91 -1.45
N VAL A 94 -18.34 -14.99 -1.35
CA VAL A 94 -18.07 -13.57 -1.08
C VAL A 94 -17.51 -13.40 0.33
N SER A 95 -18.11 -14.05 1.34
CA SER A 95 -17.62 -14.03 2.73
C SER A 95 -16.19 -14.56 2.83
N ASP A 96 -15.92 -15.71 2.21
CA ASP A 96 -14.61 -16.37 2.21
C ASP A 96 -13.53 -15.50 1.53
N ARG A 97 -13.91 -14.72 0.50
CA ARG A 97 -13.02 -13.74 -0.15
C ARG A 97 -12.76 -12.52 0.73
N PHE A 98 -13.75 -12.05 1.49
CA PHE A 98 -13.56 -10.97 2.44
C PHE A 98 -12.63 -11.36 3.58
N GLU A 99 -12.74 -12.59 4.11
CA GLU A 99 -11.82 -13.11 5.11
C GLU A 99 -10.39 -13.20 4.56
N LYS A 100 -10.21 -13.76 3.36
CA LYS A 100 -8.89 -13.81 2.70
C LYS A 100 -8.31 -12.43 2.44
N LEU A 101 -9.14 -11.46 2.05
CA LEU A 101 -8.70 -10.08 1.85
C LEU A 101 -8.28 -9.46 3.18
N TYR A 102 -9.07 -9.68 4.23
CA TYR A 102 -8.75 -9.21 5.58
C TYR A 102 -7.42 -9.80 6.07
N ASP A 103 -7.23 -11.12 5.97
CA ASP A 103 -5.99 -11.79 6.34
C ASP A 103 -4.80 -11.29 5.53
N PHE A 104 -4.97 -11.11 4.23
CA PHE A 104 -3.92 -10.59 3.36
C PHE A 104 -3.50 -9.18 3.75
N VAL A 105 -4.47 -8.29 3.99
CA VAL A 105 -4.20 -6.92 4.45
C VAL A 105 -3.59 -6.93 5.85
N ALA A 106 -4.13 -7.70 6.79
CA ALA A 106 -3.65 -7.78 8.17
C ALA A 106 -2.24 -8.37 8.28
N THR A 107 -1.90 -9.36 7.44
CA THR A 107 -0.56 -9.97 7.42
C THR A 107 0.48 -9.09 6.74
N LYS A 108 0.10 -8.33 5.70
CA LYS A 108 1.00 -7.40 5.00
C LYS A 108 1.15 -6.03 5.67
N THR A 109 0.18 -5.60 6.50
CA THR A 109 0.28 -4.37 7.31
C THR A 109 1.00 -4.57 8.64
N LYS A 110 1.26 -5.82 9.06
CA LYS A 110 2.23 -6.11 10.13
C LYS A 110 3.63 -5.72 9.63
N LYS A 111 4.01 -4.46 9.87
CA LYS A 111 5.31 -3.87 9.58
C LYS A 111 6.43 -4.88 9.88
N ALA A 112 7.13 -5.35 8.84
CA ALA A 112 8.43 -5.96 9.01
C ALA A 112 9.40 -4.86 9.47
N VAL A 113 9.50 -4.68 10.78
CA VAL A 113 10.49 -3.79 11.39
C VAL A 113 11.85 -4.44 11.16
N ILE A 114 12.56 -4.00 10.12
CA ILE A 114 13.97 -4.32 9.95
C ILE A 114 14.69 -3.70 11.15
N LYS A 115 15.07 -4.54 12.13
CA LYS A 115 15.87 -4.09 13.25
C LYS A 115 17.20 -3.57 12.71
N LYS A 116 17.54 -2.34 13.10
CA LYS A 116 18.83 -1.71 12.80
C LYS A 116 19.95 -2.67 13.21
N ARG A 117 20.77 -3.13 12.24
CA ARG A 117 22.02 -3.83 12.55
C ARG A 117 22.90 -2.87 13.33
N GLY A 118 23.18 -3.21 14.59
CA GLY A 118 23.99 -2.40 15.50
C GLY A 118 23.15 -1.64 16.53
N SER A 119 22.48 -2.36 17.42
CA SER A 119 22.47 -1.94 18.81
C SER A 119 23.50 -2.82 19.51
N LYS A 120 24.55 -2.19 20.05
CA LYS A 120 25.21 -2.77 21.21
C LYS A 120 24.22 -2.75 22.37
#